data_AF-A0A3L6JC56-F1
#
_entry.id   AF-A0A3L6JC56-F1
#
_cell.length_a   1.000
_cell.length_b   1.000
_cell.length_c   1.000
_cell.angle_alpha   90.00
_cell.angle_beta   90.00
_cell.angle_gamma   90.00
#
_symmetry.space_group_name_H-M   'P 1'
#
loop_
_entity.id
_entity.type
_entity.pdbx_description
1 polymer ?
#
loop_
_entity_poly.entity_id
_entity_poly.type
_entity_poly.pdbx_seq_one_letter_code
_entity_poly.pdbx_strand_id
1 'polypeptide(L)'
;MLFKCSACGRVSADIDKVLDGACECGSRRFQLKPDEALLPLARLSEAEVIRRDLHVWLDLNLDSMAADDLSRLRVVLEVEKPIEVPRG
;
A
#
# COMPACT_ATOMS: atom_id res chain seq x y z
N MET A 1 6.10 1.47 -0.80
CA MET A 1 6.80 0.81 0.33
C MET A 1 6.17 -0.57 0.55
N LEU A 2 6.94 -1.65 0.45
CA LEU A 2 6.46 -3.02 0.60
C LEU A 2 7.19 -3.78 1.71
N PHE A 3 6.46 -4.65 2.40
CA PHE A 3 6.96 -5.46 3.50
C PHE A 3 6.83 -6.93 3.16
N LYS A 4 7.94 -7.67 3.23
CA LYS A 4 7.98 -9.12 3.01
C LYS A 4 8.05 -9.86 4.35
N CYS A 5 7.09 -10.74 4.61
CA CYS A 5 7.14 -11.65 5.76
C CYS A 5 8.35 -12.59 5.63
N SER A 6 9.18 -12.66 6.67
CA SER A 6 10.39 -13.49 6.68
C SER A 6 10.09 -15.00 6.78
N ALA A 7 8.90 -15.37 7.25
CA ALA A 7 8.51 -16.77 7.45
C ALA A 7 7.83 -17.38 6.21
N CYS A 8 6.83 -16.70 5.64
CA CYS A 8 6.04 -17.23 4.53
C CYS A 8 6.31 -16.56 3.19
N GLY A 9 7.16 -15.52 3.16
CA GLY A 9 7.52 -14.81 1.93
C GLY A 9 6.43 -13.92 1.33
N ARG A 10 5.23 -13.88 1.92
CA ARG A 10 4.14 -13.00 1.48
C ARG A 10 4.54 -11.53 1.63
N VAL A 11 4.00 -10.72 0.74
CA VAL A 11 4.29 -9.29 0.67
C VAL A 11 3.00 -8.53 1.00
N SER A 12 3.11 -7.44 1.75
CA SER A 12 2.01 -6.54 2.05
C SER A 12 2.45 -5.07 1.97
N ALA A 13 1.53 -4.21 1.56
CA ALA A 13 1.67 -2.74 1.64
C ALA A 13 0.97 -2.16 2.88
N ASP A 14 0.35 -3.01 3.70
CA ASP A 14 -0.42 -2.62 4.88
C ASP A 14 0.49 -2.52 6.10
N ILE A 15 0.85 -1.29 6.49
CA ILE A 15 1.75 -1.03 7.61
C ILE A 15 1.15 -1.46 8.95
N ASP A 16 -0.17 -1.38 9.12
CA ASP A 16 -0.85 -1.77 10.36
C ASP A 16 -0.74 -3.28 10.55
N LYS A 17 -0.96 -4.09 9.49
CA LYS A 17 -0.72 -5.54 9.55
C LYS A 17 0.73 -5.89 9.91
N VAL A 18 1.69 -5.08 9.48
CA VAL A 18 3.11 -5.27 9.77
C VAL A 18 3.42 -4.95 11.23
N LEU A 19 2.92 -3.82 11.74
CA LEU A 19 3.13 -3.37 13.11
C LEU A 19 2.41 -4.26 14.13
N ASP A 20 1.20 -4.73 13.80
CA ASP A 20 0.42 -5.64 14.63
C ASP A 20 0.89 -7.11 14.54
N GLY A 21 1.81 -7.41 13.62
CA GLY A 21 2.33 -8.76 13.44
C GLY A 21 1.28 -9.74 12.92
N ALA A 22 0.30 -9.25 12.17
CA ALA A 22 -0.87 -9.98 11.71
C ALA A 22 -0.66 -10.63 10.33
N CYS A 23 0.53 -11.20 10.08
CA CYS A 23 0.67 -12.06 8.90
C CYS A 23 -0.25 -13.28 9.09
N GLU A 24 -0.96 -13.70 8.04
CA GLU A 24 -1.83 -14.90 8.11
C GLU A 24 -1.08 -16.20 8.47
N CYS A 25 0.26 -16.20 8.39
CA CYS A 25 1.09 -17.31 8.87
C CYS A 25 1.47 -17.24 10.36
N GLY A 26 1.01 -16.22 11.10
CA GLY A 26 1.31 -16.00 12.52
C GLY A 26 2.68 -15.33 12.80
N SER A 27 3.49 -15.09 11.76
CA SER A 27 4.78 -14.40 11.91
C SER A 27 4.61 -12.89 12.12
N ARG A 28 5.37 -12.33 13.06
CA ARG A 28 5.50 -10.88 13.29
C ARG A 28 6.76 -10.27 12.67
N ARG A 29 7.54 -11.07 11.95
CA ARG A 29 8.82 -10.64 11.36
C ARG A 29 8.62 -10.27 9.90
N PHE A 30 8.78 -8.99 9.62
CA PHE A 30 8.70 -8.42 8.28
C PHE A 30 10.01 -7.72 7.92
N GLN A 31 10.41 -7.82 6.67
CA GLN A 31 11.53 -7.07 6.10
C GLN A 31 10.99 -6.03 5.14
N LEU A 32 11.44 -4.79 5.32
CA LEU A 32 11.22 -3.75 4.33
C LEU A 32 11.97 -4.09 3.04
N LYS A 33 11.27 -4.02 1.91
CA LYS A 33 11.85 -4.22 0.58
C LYS A 33 11.43 -3.07 -0.34
N PRO A 34 12.36 -2.53 -1.14
CA PRO A 34 12.02 -1.54 -2.15
C PRO A 34 11.07 -2.15 -3.19
N ASP A 35 10.10 -1.35 -3.67
CA ASP A 35 9.00 -1.81 -4.52
C ASP A 35 9.49 -2.51 -5.80
N GLU A 36 10.60 -2.04 -6.38
CA GLU A 36 11.21 -2.60 -7.60
C GLU A 36 11.74 -4.04 -7.42
N ALA A 37 12.11 -4.43 -6.20
CA ALA A 37 12.71 -5.74 -5.93
C ALA A 37 11.69 -6.90 -5.83
N LEU A 38 10.37 -6.59 -5.89
CA LEU A 38 9.30 -7.56 -5.62
C LEU A 38 8.29 -7.72 -6.78
N LEU A 39 8.50 -7.02 -7.89
CA LEU A 39 7.54 -6.90 -9.00
C LEU A 39 7.08 -8.20 -9.69
N PRO A 40 7.81 -9.34 -9.66
CA PRO A 40 7.23 -10.62 -10.11
C PRO A 40 6.66 -11.50 -8.99
N LEU A 41 6.88 -11.19 -7.70
CA LEU A 41 6.70 -12.16 -6.60
C LEU A 41 5.46 -11.95 -5.73
N ALA A 42 4.77 -10.81 -5.85
CA ALA A 42 3.67 -10.44 -4.96
C ALA A 42 2.33 -10.38 -5.69
N ARG A 43 1.42 -11.32 -5.43
CA ARG A 43 -0.02 -11.11 -5.67
C ARG A 43 -0.57 -10.26 -4.53
N LEU A 44 -0.52 -8.94 -4.69
CA LEU A 44 -1.17 -7.99 -3.79
C LEU A 44 -2.68 -8.03 -4.04
N SER A 45 -3.48 -7.89 -2.97
CA SER A 45 -4.91 -7.61 -3.12
C SER A 45 -5.14 -6.22 -3.71
N GLU A 46 -6.32 -5.97 -4.29
CA GLU A 46 -6.67 -4.68 -4.88
C GLU A 46 -6.53 -3.53 -3.86
N ALA A 47 -6.97 -3.74 -2.62
CA ALA A 47 -6.80 -2.77 -1.54
C ALA A 47 -5.31 -2.49 -1.22
N GLU A 48 -4.45 -3.50 -1.30
CA GLU A 48 -3.00 -3.33 -1.09
C GLU A 48 -2.31 -2.63 -2.27
N VAL A 49 -2.79 -2.85 -3.50
CA VAL A 49 -2.34 -2.10 -4.68
C VAL A 49 -2.68 -0.62 -4.51
N ILE A 50 -3.93 -0.30 -4.18
CA ILE A 50 -4.37 1.09 -3.95
C ILE A 50 -3.54 1.75 -2.85
N ARG A 51 -3.30 1.06 -1.73
CA ARG A 51 -2.46 1.61 -0.65
C ARG A 51 -1.02 1.86 -1.10
N ARG A 52 -0.41 0.92 -1.82
CA ARG A 52 0.95 1.11 -2.36
C ARG A 52 1.00 2.33 -3.26
N ASP A 53 0.06 2.45 -4.19
CA ASP A 53 0.04 3.53 -5.18
C ASP A 53 -0.21 4.89 -4.50
N LEU A 54 -1.08 4.93 -3.49
CA LEU A 54 -1.30 6.13 -2.69
C LEU A 54 -0.04 6.54 -1.91
N HIS A 55 0.68 5.59 -1.31
CA HIS A 55 1.96 5.88 -0.64
C HIS A 55 2.98 6.47 -1.60
N VAL A 56 3.15 5.85 -2.79
CA VAL A 56 4.07 6.36 -3.81
C VAL A 56 3.68 7.75 -4.26
N TRP A 57 2.39 7.97 -4.52
CA TRP A 57 1.90 9.29 -4.91
C TRP A 57 2.14 10.33 -3.81
N LEU A 58 1.87 9.99 -2.55
CA LEU A 58 2.12 10.89 -1.42
C LEU A 58 3.59 11.25 -1.33
N ASP A 59 4.50 10.28 -1.34
CA ASP A 59 5.94 10.51 -1.26
C ASP A 59 6.41 11.47 -2.37
N LEU A 60 6.03 11.20 -3.62
CA LEU A 60 6.40 12.03 -4.77
C LEU A 60 5.87 13.47 -4.69
N ASN A 61 4.64 13.65 -4.20
CA ASN A 61 4.05 14.98 -4.11
C ASN A 61 4.59 15.75 -2.90
N LEU A 62 4.73 15.10 -1.74
CA LEU A 62 5.27 15.72 -0.52
C LEU A 62 6.72 16.17 -0.73
N ASP A 63 7.56 15.35 -1.36
CA ASP A 63 8.97 15.68 -1.65
C ASP A 63 9.11 16.92 -2.55
N SER A 64 8.08 17.22 -3.34
CA SER A 64 8.06 18.37 -4.25
C SER A 64 7.50 19.66 -3.63
N MET A 65 6.94 19.60 -2.42
CA MET A 65 6.27 20.72 -1.77
C MET A 65 7.19 21.45 -0.78
N ALA A 66 7.03 22.78 -0.68
CA ALA A 66 7.64 23.53 0.40
C ALA A 66 6.96 23.22 1.73
N ALA A 67 7.70 23.29 2.84
CA ALA A 67 7.20 22.93 4.16
C ALA A 67 5.93 23.72 4.58
N ASP A 68 5.83 24.98 4.15
CA ASP A 68 4.68 25.84 4.46
C ASP A 68 3.39 25.39 3.73
N ASP A 69 3.53 24.77 2.55
CA ASP A 69 2.41 24.28 1.74
C ASP A 69 1.86 22.95 2.26
N LEU A 70 2.66 22.17 3.00
CA LEU A 70 2.23 20.92 3.63
C LEU A 70 1.07 21.14 4.60
N SER A 71 1.03 22.28 5.29
CA SER A 71 -0.04 22.65 6.22
C SER A 71 -1.41 22.81 5.56
N ARG A 72 -1.45 22.90 4.22
CA ARG A 72 -2.66 23.12 3.42
C ARG A 72 -3.03 21.93 2.55
N LEU A 73 -2.27 20.83 2.63
CA LEU A 73 -2.52 19.66 1.80
C LEU A 73 -3.84 18.99 2.21
N ARG A 74 -4.71 18.78 1.22
CA ARG A 74 -5.93 17.97 1.36
C ARG A 74 -5.94 16.94 0.25
N VAL A 75 -6.05 15.67 0.63
CA VAL A 75 -6.20 14.54 -0.30
C VAL A 75 -7.63 14.05 -0.23
N VAL A 76 -8.31 13.95 -1.38
CA VAL A 76 -9.66 13.41 -1.50
C VAL A 76 -9.57 12.18 -2.40
N LEU A 77 -10.01 11.03 -1.89
CA LEU A 77 -10.16 9.80 -2.68
C LEU A 77 -11.63 9.61 -3.03
N GLU A 78 -11.92 9.55 -4.32
CA GLU A 78 -13.24 9.20 -4.84
C GLU A 78 -13.13 7.87 -5.56
N VAL A 79 -13.97 6.90 -5.15
CA VAL A 79 -14.05 5.59 -5.78
C VAL A 79 -15.39 5.52 -6.48
N GLU A 80 -15.38 5.61 -7.81
CA GLU A 80 -16.57 5.29 -8.59
C GLU A 80 -16.83 3.80 -8.48
N LYS A 81 -17.91 3.40 -7.79
CA LYS A 81 -18.37 2.02 -7.88
C LYS A 81 -18.71 1.72 -9.34
N PRO A 82 -18.21 0.63 -9.93
CA PRO A 82 -18.69 0.19 -11.22
C PRO A 82 -20.20 -0.03 -11.11
N ILE A 83 -20.95 0.60 -12.02
CA ILE A 83 -22.39 0.40 -12.12
C ILE A 83 -22.60 -1.08 -12.50
N GLU A 84 -23.09 -1.88 -11.55
CA GLU A 84 -23.59 -3.22 -11.86
C GLU A 84 -24.84 -3.06 -12.72
N VAL A 85 -24.69 -3.14 -14.05
CA VAL A 85 -25.84 -3.22 -14.95
C VAL A 85 -26.41 -4.64 -14.81
N PRO A 86 -27.66 -4.81 -14.32
CA PRO A 86 -28.28 -6.13 -14.27
C PRO A 86 -28.41 -6.64 -15.71
N ARG A 87 -27.73 -7.74 -16.02
CA ARG A 87 -28.02 -8.48 -17.26
C ARG A 87 -29.34 -9.22 -17.02
N GLY A 88 -30.43 -8.60 -17.45
CA GLY A 88 -31.71 -9.27 -17.64
C GLY A 88 -31.64 -10.30 -18.77
#